data_AF-A0A843RZN6-F1
#
_entry.id   AF-A0A843RZN6-F1
#
_cell.length_a   1.000
_cell.length_b   1.000
_cell.length_c   1.000
_cell.angle_alpha   90.00
_cell.angle_beta   90.00
_cell.angle_gamma   90.00
#
_symmetry.space_group_name_H-M   'P 1'
#
loop_
_entity.id
_entity.type
_entity.pdbx_description
1 polymer ?
#
loop_
_entity_poly.entity_id
_entity_poly.type
_entity_poly.pdbx_seq_one_letter_code
_entity_poly.pdbx_strand_id
1 'polypeptide(L)'
;MSKPSWRSVWLAGLGVLLAVPAAAQAPKSADLALALGKKMSAAKLTYLVAPDVEAPDQFVGAFHIPEVELRVVAAQYTAPALLKEHVLKEEHQEAYIELSSGSELESRTFVDDISADGLRADPPKGLAGDTYQVGNTTVTFNKDWKTQELTEAAYKEAFSKAEAEYVRVLTILTGKVGQSQ
;
A
#
# COMPACT_ATOMS: atom_id res chain seq x y z
N MET A 1 -70.08 -43.98 -8.15
CA MET A 1 -69.97 -42.50 -8.23
C MET A 1 -68.55 -42.08 -7.83
N SER A 2 -68.07 -40.97 -8.39
CA SER A 2 -66.67 -40.71 -8.79
C SER A 2 -65.69 -40.31 -7.67
N LYS A 3 -64.49 -40.92 -7.74
CA LYS A 3 -63.09 -40.57 -7.37
C LYS A 3 -62.72 -39.60 -6.20
N PRO A 4 -61.64 -39.92 -5.44
CA PRO A 4 -61.07 -39.08 -4.37
C PRO A 4 -60.13 -37.98 -4.90
N SER A 5 -60.10 -36.82 -4.22
CA SER A 5 -59.33 -35.63 -4.59
C SER A 5 -57.93 -35.58 -3.97
N TRP A 6 -56.92 -35.36 -4.82
CA TRP A 6 -55.58 -34.94 -4.44
C TRP A 6 -55.55 -33.50 -3.92
N ARG A 7 -54.71 -33.20 -2.91
CA ARG A 7 -53.80 -32.04 -2.94
C ARG A 7 -52.79 -32.07 -1.79
N SER A 8 -51.54 -31.92 -2.19
CA SER A 8 -50.31 -32.06 -1.42
C SER A 8 -49.98 -30.84 -0.54
N VAL A 9 -49.19 -31.14 0.48
CA VAL A 9 -48.48 -30.27 1.44
C VAL A 9 -47.60 -29.22 0.76
N TRP A 10 -47.64 -27.96 1.25
CA TRP A 10 -46.52 -27.01 1.24
C TRP A 10 -46.67 -26.02 2.38
N LEU A 11 -45.71 -25.98 3.32
CA LEU A 11 -45.45 -24.83 4.19
C LEU A 11 -43.96 -24.50 4.06
N ALA A 12 -43.68 -23.49 3.26
CA ALA A 12 -42.34 -22.95 3.05
C ALA A 12 -41.93 -22.14 4.30
N GLY A 13 -40.80 -22.52 4.91
CA GLY A 13 -40.16 -21.74 5.96
C GLY A 13 -39.45 -20.52 5.37
N LEU A 14 -39.83 -19.33 5.82
CA LEU A 14 -39.22 -18.06 5.46
C LEU A 14 -37.93 -17.87 6.30
N GLY A 15 -36.76 -18.07 5.68
CA GLY A 15 -35.47 -17.76 6.29
C GLY A 15 -35.18 -16.27 6.21
N VAL A 16 -35.11 -15.58 7.35
CA VAL A 16 -34.66 -14.19 7.45
C VAL A 16 -33.14 -14.18 7.32
N LEU A 17 -32.63 -13.70 6.19
CA LEU A 17 -31.20 -13.36 6.01
C LEU A 17 -30.91 -12.06 6.75
N LEU A 18 -30.21 -12.16 7.88
CA LEU A 18 -29.62 -11.00 8.55
C LEU A 18 -28.43 -10.53 7.71
N ALA A 19 -28.58 -9.40 7.01
CA ALA A 19 -27.47 -8.72 6.37
C ALA A 19 -26.58 -8.10 7.47
N VAL A 20 -25.41 -8.71 7.70
CA VAL A 20 -24.38 -8.13 8.57
C VAL A 20 -23.80 -6.91 7.85
N PRO A 21 -23.74 -5.72 8.47
CA PRO A 21 -23.07 -4.59 7.85
C PRO A 21 -21.60 -4.95 7.68
N ALA A 22 -21.08 -4.87 6.45
CA ALA A 22 -19.67 -4.97 6.20
C ALA A 22 -18.98 -3.78 6.87
N ALA A 23 -18.39 -4.01 8.05
CA ALA A 23 -17.40 -3.08 8.57
C ALA A 23 -16.33 -2.95 7.48
N ALA A 24 -16.01 -1.72 7.08
CA ALA A 24 -14.89 -1.47 6.17
C ALA A 24 -13.66 -2.12 6.82
N GLN A 25 -13.18 -3.22 6.24
CA GLN A 25 -11.99 -3.89 6.74
C GLN A 25 -10.86 -2.87 6.78
N ALA A 26 -10.13 -2.84 7.90
CA ALA A 26 -8.94 -2.03 7.99
C ALA A 26 -8.02 -2.36 6.80
N PRO A 27 -7.36 -1.35 6.20
CA PRO A 27 -6.37 -1.55 5.16
C PRO A 27 -5.33 -2.59 5.59
N LYS A 28 -4.86 -3.40 4.66
CA LYS A 28 -3.90 -4.47 4.97
C LYS A 28 -2.53 -3.93 5.35
N SER A 29 -2.24 -2.70 4.94
CA SER A 29 -0.97 -2.02 5.21
C SER A 29 -0.81 -1.56 6.65
N ALA A 30 -1.89 -1.34 7.42
CA ALA A 30 -1.83 -0.66 8.72
C ALA A 30 -0.85 -1.30 9.71
N ASP A 31 -0.95 -2.61 9.95
CA ASP A 31 -0.06 -3.32 10.87
C ASP A 31 1.40 -3.33 10.37
N LEU A 32 1.59 -3.42 9.05
CA LEU A 32 2.92 -3.43 8.42
C LEU A 32 3.60 -2.06 8.46
N ALA A 33 2.87 -0.97 8.22
CA ALA A 33 3.37 0.40 8.27
C ALA A 33 3.85 0.72 9.69
N LEU A 34 3.01 0.44 10.70
CA LEU A 34 3.36 0.58 12.10
C LEU A 34 4.56 -0.29 12.50
N ALA A 35 4.63 -1.53 11.99
CA ALA A 35 5.76 -2.42 12.27
C ALA A 35 7.07 -1.90 11.66
N LEU A 36 7.05 -1.48 10.40
CA LEU A 36 8.22 -0.92 9.73
C LEU A 36 8.69 0.37 10.42
N GLY A 37 7.77 1.31 10.66
CA GLY A 37 8.08 2.58 11.33
C GLY A 37 8.73 2.36 12.70
N LYS A 38 8.16 1.48 13.54
CA LYS A 38 8.74 1.12 14.84
C LYS A 38 10.15 0.52 14.71
N LYS A 39 10.35 -0.40 13.76
CA LYS A 39 11.67 -1.01 13.54
C LYS A 39 12.69 0.02 13.06
N MET A 40 12.34 0.89 12.12
CA MET A 40 13.21 1.96 11.63
C MET A 40 13.57 2.93 12.76
N SER A 41 12.60 3.38 13.56
CA SER A 41 12.85 4.22 14.74
C SER A 41 13.78 3.55 15.76
N ALA A 42 13.56 2.27 16.06
CA ALA A 42 14.40 1.51 16.99
C ALA A 42 15.84 1.38 16.47
N ALA A 43 16.01 1.21 15.15
CA ALA A 43 17.29 1.17 14.47
C ALA A 43 17.88 2.57 14.18
N LYS A 44 17.16 3.65 14.52
CA LYS A 44 17.54 5.04 14.22
C LYS A 44 17.75 5.30 12.71
N LEU A 45 16.97 4.63 11.88
CA LEU A 45 17.00 4.77 10.42
C LEU A 45 15.95 5.80 9.97
N THR A 46 16.39 6.79 9.22
CA THR A 46 15.50 7.70 8.47
C THR A 46 15.21 7.15 7.07
N TYR A 47 16.23 6.53 6.45
CA TYR A 47 16.15 5.94 5.12
C TYR A 47 16.47 4.46 5.20
N LEU A 48 15.80 3.66 4.36
CA LEU A 48 16.10 2.25 4.17
C LEU A 48 15.84 1.91 2.71
N VAL A 49 16.79 1.23 2.07
CA VAL A 49 16.64 0.73 0.70
C VAL A 49 17.04 -0.73 0.65
N ALA A 50 16.33 -1.52 -0.15
CA ALA A 50 16.61 -2.92 -0.36
C ALA A 50 16.38 -3.29 -1.83
N PRO A 51 17.13 -4.28 -2.35
CA PRO A 51 16.76 -4.92 -3.61
C PRO A 51 15.43 -5.65 -3.44
N ASP A 52 14.64 -5.66 -4.51
CA ASP A 52 13.45 -6.48 -4.60
C ASP A 52 13.87 -7.96 -4.76
N VAL A 53 13.30 -8.84 -3.93
CA VAL A 53 13.62 -10.27 -3.96
C VAL A 53 12.99 -10.99 -5.15
N GLU A 54 11.93 -10.41 -5.72
CA GLU A 54 11.20 -10.99 -6.85
C GLU A 54 11.72 -10.49 -8.21
N ALA A 55 12.45 -9.36 -8.22
CA ALA A 55 12.92 -8.72 -9.45
C ALA A 55 14.35 -8.14 -9.26
N PRO A 56 15.38 -8.68 -9.94
CA PRO A 56 16.79 -8.36 -9.67
C PRO A 56 17.23 -6.93 -10.00
N ASP A 57 16.44 -6.24 -10.84
CA ASP A 57 16.67 -4.86 -11.30
C ASP A 57 15.67 -3.86 -10.66
N GLN A 58 14.85 -4.33 -9.72
CA GLN A 58 13.91 -3.50 -8.98
C GLN A 58 14.42 -3.30 -7.55
N PHE A 59 14.16 -2.10 -7.02
CA PHE A 59 14.51 -1.74 -5.66
C PHE A 59 13.31 -1.10 -4.99
N VAL A 60 13.28 -1.23 -3.68
CA VAL A 60 12.28 -0.61 -2.82
C VAL A 60 12.97 0.21 -1.74
N GLY A 61 12.38 1.34 -1.39
CA GLY A 61 12.93 2.26 -0.40
C GLY A 61 11.84 2.83 0.51
N ALA A 62 12.23 3.17 1.74
CA ALA A 62 11.42 3.93 2.67
C ALA A 62 12.19 5.16 3.15
N PHE A 63 11.43 6.25 3.29
CA PHE A 63 11.77 7.43 4.05
C PHE A 63 10.75 7.57 5.18
N HIS A 64 11.24 7.68 6.41
CA HIS A 64 10.41 7.68 7.60
C HIS A 64 10.70 8.89 8.49
N ILE A 65 9.67 9.67 8.75
CA ILE A 65 9.64 10.65 9.85
C ILE A 65 8.64 10.11 10.88
N PRO A 66 9.09 9.74 12.10
CA PRO A 66 8.23 9.15 13.11
C PRO A 66 6.95 9.97 13.36
N GLU A 67 5.80 9.30 13.31
CA GLU A 67 4.45 9.88 13.56
C GLU A 67 4.01 10.95 12.56
N VAL A 68 4.81 11.25 11.52
CA VAL A 68 4.52 12.28 10.53
C VAL A 68 4.25 11.64 9.17
N GLU A 69 5.17 10.84 8.66
CA GLU A 69 5.07 10.27 7.32
C GLU A 69 5.94 9.02 7.19
N LEU A 70 5.39 8.03 6.49
CA LEU A 70 6.15 6.93 5.92
C LEU A 70 5.96 6.94 4.41
N ARG A 71 6.96 7.45 3.71
CA ARG A 71 6.99 7.44 2.24
C ARG A 71 7.75 6.22 1.77
N VAL A 72 7.21 5.53 0.77
CA VAL A 72 7.96 4.48 0.09
C VAL A 72 8.06 4.73 -1.41
N VAL A 73 9.11 4.19 -1.99
CA VAL A 73 9.37 4.18 -3.43
C VAL A 73 9.63 2.76 -3.88
N ALA A 74 9.10 2.38 -5.04
CA ALA A 74 9.53 1.17 -5.75
C ALA A 74 9.77 1.53 -7.22
N ALA A 75 10.90 1.08 -7.77
CA ALA A 75 11.22 1.37 -9.17
C ALA A 75 12.25 0.40 -9.74
N GLN A 76 12.26 0.27 -11.06
CA GLN A 76 13.35 -0.35 -11.80
C GLN A 76 14.53 0.63 -11.90
N TYR A 77 15.74 0.12 -11.69
CA TYR A 77 16.95 0.92 -11.72
C TYR A 77 17.91 0.39 -12.78
N THR A 78 18.33 1.25 -13.70
CA THR A 78 19.13 0.87 -14.88
C THR A 78 20.57 0.49 -14.56
N ALA A 79 21.09 0.93 -13.42
CA ALA A 79 22.41 0.58 -12.94
C ALA A 79 22.33 -0.18 -11.60
N PRO A 80 21.73 -1.40 -11.58
CA PRO A 80 21.43 -2.12 -10.34
C PRO A 80 22.68 -2.45 -9.51
N ALA A 81 23.86 -2.56 -10.14
CA ALA A 81 25.12 -2.76 -9.44
C ALA A 81 25.51 -1.56 -8.56
N LEU A 82 25.26 -0.32 -9.01
CA LEU A 82 25.56 0.89 -8.25
C LEU A 82 24.66 0.98 -7.00
N LEU A 83 23.36 0.75 -7.19
CA LEU A 83 22.42 0.83 -6.08
C LEU A 83 22.61 -0.31 -5.07
N LYS A 84 23.01 -1.51 -5.53
CA LYS A 84 23.44 -2.61 -4.64
C LYS A 84 24.67 -2.22 -3.82
N GLU A 85 25.65 -1.55 -4.42
CA GLU A 85 26.84 -1.09 -3.71
C GLU A 85 26.51 -0.08 -2.60
N HIS A 86 25.63 0.90 -2.88
CA HIS A 86 25.15 1.83 -1.86
C HIS A 86 24.45 1.10 -0.70
N VAL A 87 23.59 0.13 -1.01
CA VAL A 87 22.90 -0.68 0.01
C VAL A 87 23.89 -1.50 0.86
N LEU A 88 24.90 -2.13 0.24
CA LEU A 88 25.93 -2.90 0.95
C LEU A 88 26.79 -2.04 1.88
N LYS A 89 26.97 -0.76 1.54
CA LYS A 89 27.71 0.23 2.35
C LYS A 89 26.84 0.92 3.40
N GLU A 90 25.58 0.53 3.53
CA GLU A 90 24.59 1.20 4.39
C GLU A 90 24.35 2.68 4.04
N GLU A 91 24.66 3.09 2.80
CA GLU A 91 24.44 4.43 2.23
C GLU A 91 22.97 4.57 1.79
N HIS A 92 22.05 4.31 2.72
CA HIS A 92 20.61 4.25 2.43
C HIS A 92 20.00 5.59 2.02
N GLN A 93 20.58 6.70 2.49
CA GLN A 93 20.11 8.04 2.11
C GLN A 93 20.43 8.31 0.64
N GLU A 94 21.67 8.07 0.23
CA GLU A 94 22.14 8.20 -1.14
C GLU A 94 21.36 7.26 -2.07
N ALA A 95 21.23 5.99 -1.67
CA ALA A 95 20.45 5.00 -2.41
C ALA A 95 18.98 5.44 -2.58
N TYR A 96 18.35 6.00 -1.54
CA TYR A 96 16.97 6.44 -1.62
C TYR A 96 16.80 7.63 -2.57
N ILE A 97 17.72 8.61 -2.51
CA ILE A 97 17.72 9.77 -3.41
C ILE A 97 17.88 9.29 -4.86
N GLU A 98 18.86 8.44 -5.13
CA GLU A 98 19.13 7.90 -6.46
C GLU A 98 17.96 7.07 -6.99
N LEU A 99 17.35 6.22 -6.16
CA LEU A 99 16.14 5.47 -6.52
C LEU A 99 14.95 6.41 -6.80
N SER A 100 14.81 7.49 -6.03
CA SER A 100 13.70 8.43 -6.16
C SER A 100 13.80 9.33 -7.40
N SER A 101 15.00 9.64 -7.89
CA SER A 101 15.18 10.54 -9.04
C SER A 101 15.74 9.87 -10.29
N GLY A 102 16.68 8.93 -10.13
CA GLY A 102 17.46 8.31 -11.22
C GLY A 102 16.88 7.02 -11.78
N SER A 103 15.79 6.51 -11.22
CA SER A 103 15.11 5.32 -11.71
C SER A 103 14.31 5.56 -13.00
N GLU A 104 13.92 4.47 -13.66
CA GLU A 104 13.02 4.52 -14.82
C GLU A 104 11.66 5.09 -14.40
N LEU A 105 11.30 6.25 -14.98
CA LEU A 105 10.15 7.04 -14.54
C LEU A 105 8.84 6.25 -14.58
N GLU A 106 8.57 5.54 -15.67
CA GLU A 106 7.31 4.80 -15.86
C GLU A 106 7.18 3.59 -14.92
N SER A 107 8.30 3.12 -14.36
CA SER A 107 8.30 2.04 -13.37
C SER A 107 8.19 2.55 -11.94
N ARG A 108 8.41 3.85 -11.72
CA ARG A 108 8.54 4.44 -10.38
C ARG A 108 7.17 4.68 -9.77
N THR A 109 6.98 4.09 -8.61
CA THR A 109 5.84 4.36 -7.75
C THR A 109 6.29 5.06 -6.47
N PHE A 110 5.48 6.00 -5.99
CA PHE A 110 5.56 6.50 -4.62
C PHE A 110 4.26 6.26 -3.90
N VAL A 111 4.35 5.91 -2.62
CA VAL A 111 3.22 5.88 -1.70
C VAL A 111 3.59 6.75 -0.51
N ASP A 112 2.81 7.80 -0.28
CA ASP A 112 2.94 8.67 0.89
C ASP A 112 1.86 8.29 1.91
N ASP A 113 2.24 7.59 2.98
CA ASP A 113 1.38 7.27 4.12
C ASP A 113 1.55 8.37 5.20
N ILE A 114 0.56 9.25 5.26
CA ILE A 114 0.50 10.34 6.23
C ILE A 114 0.12 9.76 7.58
N SER A 115 0.94 10.07 8.60
CA SER A 115 0.89 9.49 9.97
C SER A 115 1.53 8.12 10.12
N ALA A 116 2.02 7.50 9.02
CA ALA A 116 2.75 6.23 9.05
C ALA A 116 1.95 5.07 9.69
N ASP A 117 0.66 4.99 9.40
CA ASP A 117 -0.28 4.07 10.05
C ASP A 117 -1.21 3.32 9.07
N GLY A 118 -0.82 3.27 7.80
CA GLY A 118 -1.48 2.55 6.72
C GLY A 118 -2.42 3.44 5.91
N LEU A 119 -2.60 3.08 4.63
CA LEU A 119 -3.34 3.93 3.69
C LEU A 119 -4.82 4.00 3.99
N ARG A 120 -5.39 5.19 3.87
CA ARG A 120 -6.82 5.43 4.03
C ARG A 120 -7.41 6.01 2.77
N ALA A 121 -8.40 5.31 2.22
CA ALA A 121 -9.23 5.84 1.14
C ALA A 121 -10.08 7.05 1.60
N ASP A 122 -10.21 7.23 2.92
CA ASP A 122 -11.00 8.26 3.58
C ASP A 122 -10.31 8.72 4.87
N PRO A 123 -9.50 9.79 4.81
CA PRO A 123 -8.79 10.30 5.96
C PRO A 123 -9.77 10.99 6.91
N PRO A 124 -9.51 10.96 8.23
CA PRO A 124 -10.23 11.78 9.19
C PRO A 124 -10.25 13.26 8.79
N LYS A 125 -11.36 13.94 9.10
CA LYS A 125 -11.53 15.36 8.77
C LYS A 125 -10.36 16.20 9.30
N GLY A 126 -9.72 16.96 8.42
CA GLY A 126 -8.62 17.86 8.75
C GLY A 126 -7.23 17.23 8.62
N LEU A 127 -7.12 15.93 8.36
CA LEU A 127 -5.88 15.30 7.94
C LEU A 127 -5.76 15.35 6.41
N ALA A 128 -4.51 15.46 5.94
CA ALA A 128 -4.21 15.26 4.53
C ALA A 128 -4.49 13.80 4.15
N GLY A 129 -4.85 13.57 2.89
CA GLY A 129 -4.98 12.22 2.35
C GLY A 129 -3.62 11.67 1.97
N ASP A 130 -3.51 10.34 2.05
CA ASP A 130 -2.36 9.60 1.54
C ASP A 130 -2.27 9.75 0.02
N THR A 131 -1.08 9.55 -0.56
CA THR A 131 -0.91 9.65 -2.01
C THR A 131 -0.36 8.38 -2.61
N TYR A 132 -0.74 8.14 -3.86
CA TYR A 132 -0.13 7.13 -4.73
C TYR A 132 0.25 7.77 -6.05
N GLN A 133 1.54 7.72 -6.36
CA GLN A 133 2.10 8.24 -7.60
C GLN A 133 2.63 7.09 -8.45
N VAL A 134 2.37 7.13 -9.75
CA VAL A 134 3.00 6.27 -10.77
C VAL A 134 3.51 7.17 -11.89
N GLY A 135 4.82 7.19 -12.09
CA GLY A 135 5.48 8.15 -12.97
C GLY A 135 5.08 9.59 -12.59
N ASN A 136 4.37 10.26 -13.50
CA ASN A 136 3.90 11.64 -13.30
C ASN A 136 2.45 11.77 -12.81
N THR A 137 1.73 10.65 -12.66
CA THR A 137 0.32 10.66 -12.27
C THR A 137 0.22 10.43 -10.77
N THR A 138 -0.48 11.32 -10.05
CA THR A 138 -0.70 11.20 -8.60
C THR A 138 -2.19 11.14 -8.29
N VAL A 139 -2.57 10.24 -7.39
CA VAL A 139 -3.91 10.18 -6.78
C VAL A 139 -3.76 10.46 -5.30
N THR A 140 -4.55 11.39 -4.78
CA THR A 140 -4.69 11.67 -3.34
C THR A 140 -5.93 10.98 -2.81
N PHE A 141 -5.78 10.19 -1.77
CA PHE A 141 -6.87 9.46 -1.14
C PHE A 141 -7.56 10.33 -0.09
N ASN A 142 -8.48 11.19 -0.54
CA ASN A 142 -9.22 12.15 0.29
C ASN A 142 -10.74 12.15 0.05
N LYS A 143 -11.26 11.09 -0.59
CA LYS A 143 -12.65 10.98 -1.11
C LYS A 143 -13.08 12.00 -2.16
N ASP A 144 -12.20 12.91 -2.57
CA ASP A 144 -12.51 13.90 -3.60
C ASP A 144 -11.96 13.46 -4.96
N TRP A 145 -12.47 12.34 -5.47
CA TRP A 145 -12.08 11.83 -6.79
C TRP A 145 -12.54 12.75 -7.92
N LYS A 146 -13.59 13.56 -7.69
CA LYS A 146 -14.17 14.44 -8.71
C LYS A 146 -13.24 15.61 -9.03
N THR A 147 -12.63 16.24 -8.02
CA THR A 147 -11.65 17.30 -8.25
C THR A 147 -10.34 16.79 -8.86
N GLN A 148 -10.10 15.48 -8.78
CA GLN A 148 -8.98 14.79 -9.41
C GLN A 148 -9.31 14.28 -10.82
N GLU A 149 -10.48 14.63 -11.37
CA GLU A 149 -10.94 14.20 -12.69
C GLU A 149 -11.06 12.67 -12.85
N LEU A 150 -11.24 11.96 -11.73
CA LEU A 150 -11.40 10.51 -11.69
C LEU A 150 -12.87 10.11 -11.60
N THR A 151 -13.17 8.91 -12.07
CA THR A 151 -14.40 8.21 -11.66
C THR A 151 -14.21 7.58 -10.29
N GLU A 152 -15.30 7.34 -9.55
CA GLU A 152 -15.22 6.63 -8.27
C GLU A 152 -14.61 5.23 -8.41
N ALA A 153 -14.89 4.56 -9.55
CA ALA A 153 -14.31 3.25 -9.85
C ALA A 153 -12.79 3.34 -10.04
N ALA A 154 -12.30 4.31 -10.81
CA ALA A 154 -10.87 4.53 -11.02
C ALA A 154 -10.15 4.89 -9.71
N TYR A 155 -10.79 5.69 -8.85
CA TYR A 155 -10.26 6.02 -7.52
C TYR A 155 -10.11 4.78 -6.63
N LYS A 156 -11.15 3.93 -6.58
CA LYS A 156 -11.11 2.66 -5.81
C LYS A 156 -10.06 1.69 -6.37
N GLU A 157 -9.92 1.63 -7.69
CA GLU A 157 -8.89 0.83 -8.33
C GLU A 157 -7.48 1.35 -7.99
N ALA A 158 -7.26 2.66 -8.05
CA ALA A 158 -6.00 3.29 -7.64
C ALA A 158 -5.65 2.98 -6.19
N PHE A 159 -6.63 3.07 -5.27
CA PHE A 159 -6.45 2.70 -3.87
C PHE A 159 -6.08 1.22 -3.71
N SER A 160 -6.77 0.32 -4.41
CA SER A 160 -6.46 -1.12 -4.35
C SER A 160 -5.06 -1.44 -4.87
N LYS A 161 -4.59 -0.73 -5.90
CA LYS A 161 -3.23 -0.87 -6.44
C LYS A 161 -2.19 -0.35 -5.47
N ALA A 162 -2.44 0.84 -4.90
CA ALA A 162 -1.58 1.43 -3.87
C ALA A 162 -1.45 0.51 -2.66
N GLU A 163 -2.55 -0.02 -2.13
CA GLU A 163 -2.55 -0.97 -1.02
C GLU A 163 -1.74 -2.23 -1.31
N ALA A 164 -1.91 -2.83 -2.50
CA ALA A 164 -1.19 -4.03 -2.87
C ALA A 164 0.32 -3.78 -2.97
N GLU A 165 0.70 -2.69 -3.62
CA GLU A 165 2.11 -2.30 -3.77
C GLU A 165 2.72 -1.92 -2.42
N TYR A 166 2.00 -1.16 -1.59
CA TYR A 166 2.47 -0.73 -0.29
C TYR A 166 2.69 -1.92 0.64
N VAL A 167 1.74 -2.85 0.73
CA VAL A 167 1.90 -4.09 1.50
C VAL A 167 3.14 -4.88 1.06
N ARG A 168 3.37 -4.99 -0.25
CA ARG A 168 4.53 -5.68 -0.81
C ARG A 168 5.84 -5.01 -0.39
N VAL A 169 5.96 -3.69 -0.59
CA VAL A 169 7.14 -2.91 -0.22
C VAL A 169 7.40 -2.96 1.28
N LEU A 170 6.36 -2.75 2.10
CA LEU A 170 6.47 -2.83 3.56
C LEU A 170 6.93 -4.21 4.03
N THR A 171 6.45 -5.28 3.40
CA THR A 171 6.85 -6.66 3.73
C THR A 171 8.34 -6.86 3.47
N ILE A 172 8.83 -6.45 2.31
CA ILE A 172 10.26 -6.54 1.94
C ILE A 172 11.10 -5.76 2.96
N LEU A 173 10.78 -4.48 3.17
CA LEU A 173 11.57 -3.59 4.02
C LEU A 173 11.54 -4.02 5.49
N THR A 174 10.40 -4.48 6.00
CA THR A 174 10.26 -4.99 7.37
C THR A 174 11.15 -6.20 7.63
N GLY A 175 11.38 -7.03 6.60
CA GLY A 175 12.30 -8.17 6.64
C GLY A 175 13.78 -7.76 6.63
N LYS A 176 14.10 -6.53 6.22
CA LYS A 176 15.48 -6.03 6.08
C LYS A 176 15.98 -5.18 7.24
N VAL A 177 15.09 -4.57 8.03
CA VAL A 177 15.54 -3.77 9.18
C VAL A 177 16.38 -4.62 10.14
N GLY A 178 17.61 -4.17 10.42
CA GLY A 178 18.52 -4.82 11.36
C GLY A 178 19.26 -6.04 10.81
N GLN A 179 19.17 -6.32 9.52
CA GLN A 179 20.05 -7.27 8.85
C GLN A 179 21.14 -6.50 8.11
N SER A 180 22.40 -6.87 8.30
CA SER A 180 23.47 -6.51 7.38
C SER A 180 23.13 -7.12 6.01
N GLN A 181 22.95 -6.26 5.00
CA GLN A 181 22.55 -6.64 3.65
C GLN A 181 23.69 -7.26 2.86
#